data_AF-A0A8J5ZJA8-F1
#
_entry.id   AF-A0A8J5ZJA8-F1
#
_cell.length_a   1.000
_cell.length_b   1.000
_cell.length_c   1.000
_cell.angle_alpha   90.00
_cell.angle_beta   90.00
_cell.angle_gamma   90.00
#
_symmetry.space_group_name_H-M   'P 1'
#
loop_
_entity.id
_entity.type
_entity.pdbx_description
1 polymer ?
#
loop_
_entity_poly.entity_id
_entity_poly.type
_entity_poly.pdbx_seq_one_letter_code
_entity_poly.pdbx_strand_id
1 'polypeptide(L)'
;MMVMDLLDAKIEMKSKFYRDPALRYIFLMNNGRYILQKIKGSTDIDEIMGPSWSGKRTSDLRQYHKNYQRETWRKVLQCLNHEGLQINGKVSKAILKGRFKNFNTLFDEIHKTQSIWMVSDEQLKSELRVSISAVVIPAYRSFLGRFKSHFDSGKKAEKYIKHQPEDIEGLIDTLFEGTTTSMGRRRHNN
;
A
#
# COMPACT_ATOMS: atom_id res chain seq x y z
N MET A 1 -21.13 -20.95 -15.75
CA MET A 1 -20.53 -20.90 -14.40
C MET A 1 -21.17 -19.76 -13.59
N MET A 2 -22.50 -19.82 -13.40
CA MET A 2 -23.31 -18.65 -12.98
C MET A 2 -23.01 -18.16 -11.55
N VAL A 3 -22.67 -19.05 -10.62
CA VAL A 3 -22.50 -18.70 -9.20
C VAL A 3 -21.23 -17.90 -8.93
N MET A 4 -20.10 -18.29 -9.54
CA MET A 4 -18.82 -17.58 -9.35
C MET A 4 -18.86 -16.18 -9.99
N ASP A 5 -19.47 -16.06 -11.17
CA ASP A 5 -19.66 -14.77 -11.83
C ASP A 5 -20.58 -13.83 -11.01
N LEU A 6 -21.65 -14.37 -10.40
CA LEU A 6 -22.53 -13.60 -9.51
C LEU A 6 -21.82 -13.18 -8.22
N LEU A 7 -20.99 -14.05 -7.65
CA LEU A 7 -20.17 -13.74 -6.49
C LEU A 7 -19.19 -12.59 -6.80
N ASP A 8 -18.51 -12.67 -7.95
CA ASP A 8 -17.59 -11.62 -8.41
C ASP A 8 -18.31 -10.29 -8.62
N ALA A 9 -19.46 -10.30 -9.31
CA ALA A 9 -20.27 -9.10 -9.51
C ALA A 9 -20.69 -8.47 -8.18
N LYS A 10 -21.06 -9.29 -7.18
CA LYS A 10 -21.47 -8.81 -5.86
C LYS A 10 -20.29 -8.24 -5.06
N ILE A 11 -19.13 -8.89 -5.10
CA ILE A 11 -17.91 -8.38 -4.46
C ILE A 11 -17.50 -7.06 -5.10
N GLU A 12 -17.49 -6.99 -6.42
CA GLU A 12 -17.15 -5.79 -7.18
C GLU A 12 -18.12 -4.64 -6.90
N MET A 13 -19.43 -4.90 -6.85
CA MET A 13 -20.43 -3.92 -6.43
C MET A 13 -20.17 -3.43 -5.00
N LYS A 14 -19.93 -4.34 -4.05
CA LYS A 14 -19.65 -3.98 -2.65
C LYS A 14 -18.38 -3.13 -2.50
N SER A 15 -17.38 -3.43 -3.30
CA SER A 15 -16.09 -2.74 -3.30
C SER A 15 -16.24 -1.23 -3.61
N LYS A 16 -17.28 -0.84 -4.35
CA LYS A 16 -17.54 0.55 -4.75
C LYS A 16 -18.14 1.42 -3.64
N PHE A 17 -18.57 0.84 -2.51
CA PHE A 17 -19.07 1.61 -1.37
C PHE A 17 -17.97 2.16 -0.47
N TYR A 18 -16.72 1.73 -0.64
CA TYR A 18 -15.60 2.32 0.07
C TYR A 18 -15.32 3.74 -0.46
N ARG A 19 -15.31 4.72 0.46
CA ARG A 19 -14.99 6.11 0.14
C ARG A 19 -13.57 6.29 -0.37
N ASP A 20 -12.63 5.53 0.21
CA ASP A 20 -11.24 5.49 -0.23
C ASP A 20 -11.09 4.50 -1.40
N PRO A 21 -10.71 4.97 -2.61
CA PRO A 21 -10.49 4.10 -3.77
C PRO A 21 -9.38 3.06 -3.56
N ALA A 22 -8.39 3.32 -2.72
CA ALA A 22 -7.33 2.35 -2.43
C ALA A 22 -7.86 1.19 -1.57
N LEU A 23 -8.75 1.48 -0.60
CA LEU A 23 -9.37 0.45 0.25
C LEU A 23 -10.22 -0.53 -0.56
N ARG A 24 -10.85 -0.06 -1.64
CA ARG A 24 -11.55 -0.94 -2.60
C ARG A 24 -10.65 -2.07 -3.11
N TYR A 25 -9.41 -1.76 -3.48
CA TYR A 25 -8.48 -2.78 -3.98
C TYR A 25 -7.99 -3.72 -2.90
N ILE A 26 -7.78 -3.24 -1.66
CA ILE A 26 -7.49 -4.12 -0.51
C ILE A 26 -8.65 -5.10 -0.28
N PHE A 27 -9.90 -4.61 -0.29
CA PHE A 27 -11.08 -5.46 -0.18
C PHE A 27 -11.15 -6.52 -1.29
N LEU A 28 -10.93 -6.13 -2.54
CA LEU A 28 -10.92 -7.04 -3.68
C LEU A 28 -9.82 -8.10 -3.56
N MET A 29 -8.62 -7.71 -3.11
CA MET A 29 -7.50 -8.65 -2.91
C MET A 29 -7.78 -9.64 -1.77
N ASN A 30 -8.29 -9.17 -0.63
CA ASN A 30 -8.65 -10.05 0.50
C ASN A 30 -9.67 -11.11 0.07
N ASN A 31 -10.77 -10.69 -0.56
CA ASN A 31 -11.81 -11.62 -1.00
C ASN A 31 -11.30 -12.55 -2.12
N GLY A 32 -10.60 -12.01 -3.12
CA GLY A 32 -10.09 -12.80 -4.23
C GLY A 32 -9.05 -13.84 -3.78
N ARG A 33 -8.17 -13.50 -2.84
CA ARG A 33 -7.17 -14.42 -2.27
C ARG A 33 -7.85 -15.51 -1.46
N TYR A 34 -8.84 -15.16 -0.63
CA TYR A 34 -9.62 -16.12 0.13
C TYR A 34 -10.34 -17.13 -0.76
N ILE A 35 -11.05 -16.66 -1.80
CA ILE A 35 -11.77 -17.54 -2.73
C ILE A 35 -10.79 -18.46 -3.47
N LEU A 36 -9.67 -17.92 -3.96
CA LEU A 36 -8.65 -18.71 -4.63
C LEU A 36 -8.09 -19.82 -3.74
N GLN A 37 -7.80 -19.51 -2.46
CA GLN A 37 -7.32 -20.50 -1.49
C GLN A 37 -8.39 -21.54 -1.16
N LYS A 38 -9.66 -21.15 -1.01
CA LYS A 38 -10.75 -22.09 -0.73
C LYS A 38 -11.01 -23.05 -1.88
N ILE A 39 -10.93 -22.57 -3.12
CA ILE A 39 -11.06 -23.42 -4.30
C ILE A 39 -9.87 -24.38 -4.39
N LYS A 40 -8.64 -23.87 -4.32
CA LYS A 40 -7.43 -24.73 -4.37
C LYS A 40 -7.30 -25.70 -3.21
N GLY A 41 -7.94 -25.43 -2.08
CA GLY A 41 -7.97 -26.33 -0.93
C GLY A 41 -8.98 -27.48 -1.06
N SER A 42 -9.80 -27.49 -2.12
CA SER A 42 -10.77 -28.54 -2.41
C SER A 42 -10.49 -29.13 -3.78
N THR A 43 -10.00 -30.36 -3.82
CA THR A 43 -9.65 -31.06 -5.08
C THR A 43 -10.80 -31.06 -6.08
N ASP A 44 -12.00 -31.46 -5.64
CA ASP A 44 -13.19 -31.52 -6.50
C ASP A 44 -13.54 -30.16 -7.12
N ILE A 45 -13.46 -29.07 -6.33
CA ILE A 45 -13.78 -27.74 -6.83
C ILE A 45 -12.66 -27.22 -7.72
N ASP A 46 -11.39 -27.42 -7.37
CA ASP A 46 -10.25 -26.97 -8.19
C ASP A 46 -10.26 -27.65 -9.57
N GLU A 47 -10.58 -28.94 -9.63
CA GLU A 47 -10.75 -29.69 -10.88
C GLU A 47 -11.90 -29.15 -11.75
N ILE A 48 -13.06 -28.88 -11.14
CA ILE A 48 -14.23 -28.32 -11.85
C ILE A 48 -13.93 -26.92 -12.38
N MET A 49 -13.24 -26.09 -11.60
CA MET A 49 -12.93 -24.70 -11.97
C MET A 49 -11.81 -24.62 -13.02
N GLY A 50 -10.84 -25.52 -12.91
CA GLY A 50 -9.74 -25.67 -13.85
C GLY A 50 -8.68 -24.56 -13.78
N PRO A 51 -7.53 -24.78 -14.44
CA PRO A 51 -6.37 -23.89 -14.37
C PRO A 51 -6.62 -22.51 -15.00
N SER A 52 -7.52 -22.42 -15.98
CA SER A 52 -7.85 -21.15 -16.65
C SER A 52 -8.52 -20.15 -15.70
N TRP A 53 -9.44 -20.62 -14.86
CA TRP A 53 -10.09 -19.79 -13.85
C TRP A 53 -9.08 -19.32 -12.79
N SER A 54 -8.25 -20.24 -12.29
CA SER A 54 -7.19 -19.95 -11.32
C SER A 54 -6.18 -18.94 -11.87
N GLY A 55 -5.82 -19.05 -13.15
CA GLY A 55 -4.95 -18.12 -13.86
C GLY A 55 -5.56 -16.71 -13.97
N LYS A 56 -6.82 -16.62 -14.39
CA LYS A 56 -7.56 -15.34 -14.46
C LYS A 56 -7.62 -14.67 -13.09
N ARG A 57 -8.01 -15.40 -12.04
CA ARG A 57 -8.09 -14.87 -10.67
C ARG A 57 -6.74 -14.34 -10.19
N THR A 58 -5.66 -15.07 -10.47
CA THR A 58 -4.30 -14.63 -10.11
C THR A 58 -3.92 -13.35 -10.85
N SER A 59 -4.29 -13.23 -12.13
CA SER A 59 -4.10 -12.00 -12.91
C SER A 59 -4.86 -10.81 -12.32
N ASP A 60 -6.13 -11.01 -11.95
CA ASP A 60 -6.97 -9.97 -11.35
C ASP A 60 -6.37 -9.47 -10.03
N LEU A 61 -5.90 -10.38 -9.17
CA LEU A 61 -5.22 -10.02 -7.92
C LEU A 61 -3.98 -9.16 -8.15
N ARG A 62 -3.14 -9.52 -9.14
CA ARG A 62 -1.97 -8.71 -9.54
C ARG A 62 -2.39 -7.33 -10.04
N GLN A 63 -3.50 -7.24 -10.78
CA GLN A 63 -4.00 -5.96 -11.27
C GLN A 63 -4.53 -5.08 -10.14
N TYR A 64 -5.24 -5.66 -9.16
CA TYR A 64 -5.69 -4.93 -7.97
C TYR A 64 -4.52 -4.41 -7.15
N HIS A 65 -3.45 -5.21 -6.98
CA HIS A 65 -2.23 -4.78 -6.32
C HIS A 65 -1.59 -3.57 -7.01
N LYS A 66 -1.40 -3.64 -8.34
CA LYS A 66 -0.88 -2.51 -9.13
C LYS A 66 -1.75 -1.26 -9.01
N ASN A 67 -3.07 -1.43 -9.04
CA ASN A 67 -4.00 -0.32 -8.90
C ASN A 67 -3.92 0.31 -7.51
N TYR A 68 -3.92 -0.49 -6.44
CA TYR A 68 -3.70 -0.02 -5.07
C TYR A 68 -2.42 0.80 -4.95
N GLN A 69 -1.30 0.28 -5.48
CA GLN A 69 -0.02 0.98 -5.45
C GLN A 69 -0.09 2.33 -6.15
N ARG A 70 -0.72 2.37 -7.34
CA ARG A 70 -0.87 3.61 -8.10
C ARG A 70 -1.77 4.63 -7.38
N GLU A 71 -2.91 4.20 -6.83
CA GLU A 71 -3.83 5.11 -6.14
C GLU A 71 -3.23 5.69 -4.86
N THR A 72 -2.47 4.88 -4.10
CA THR A 72 -1.91 5.30 -2.81
C THR A 72 -0.56 6.00 -2.96
N TRP A 73 0.40 5.34 -3.59
CA TRP A 73 1.83 5.68 -3.47
C TRP A 73 2.35 6.58 -4.58
N ARG A 74 1.59 6.76 -5.68
CA ARG A 74 2.01 7.65 -6.78
C ARG A 74 2.27 9.07 -6.31
N LYS A 75 1.41 9.65 -5.46
CA LYS A 75 1.55 11.03 -4.96
C LYS A 75 2.75 11.16 -4.01
N VAL A 76 3.02 10.13 -3.21
CA VAL A 76 4.21 10.06 -2.34
C VAL A 76 5.47 10.09 -3.20
N LEU A 77 5.54 9.23 -4.22
CA LEU A 77 6.67 9.17 -5.14
C LEU A 77 6.87 10.46 -5.94
N GLN A 78 5.77 11.14 -6.33
CA GLN A 78 5.84 12.46 -6.95
C GLN A 78 6.50 13.52 -6.05
N CYS A 79 6.39 13.42 -4.72
CA CYS A 79 7.12 14.32 -3.81
C CYS A 79 8.64 14.10 -3.88
N LEU A 80 9.09 12.93 -4.33
CA LEU A 80 10.49 12.53 -4.40
C LEU A 80 11.09 12.71 -5.81
N ASN A 81 10.35 13.34 -6.73
CA ASN A 81 10.84 13.63 -8.07
C ASN A 81 11.81 14.82 -8.09
N HIS A 82 12.78 14.73 -8.99
CA HIS A 82 13.80 15.76 -9.21
C HIS A 82 13.32 16.91 -10.09
N GLU A 83 12.32 16.64 -10.93
CA GLU A 83 11.78 17.60 -11.89
C GLU A 83 11.15 18.82 -11.21
N GLY A 84 11.43 20.01 -11.76
CA GLY A 84 10.94 21.27 -11.24
C GLY A 84 11.60 21.75 -9.93
N LEU A 85 12.64 21.07 -9.45
CA LEU A 85 13.41 21.53 -8.27
C LEU A 85 14.45 22.60 -8.60
N GLN A 86 14.84 22.73 -9.87
CA GLN A 86 15.84 23.69 -10.29
C GLN A 86 15.22 24.92 -10.92
N ILE A 87 15.69 26.09 -10.50
CA ILE A 87 15.38 27.39 -11.11
C ILE A 87 16.72 27.99 -11.50
N ASN A 88 16.91 28.31 -12.78
CA ASN A 88 18.17 28.86 -13.33
C ASN A 88 19.40 28.01 -12.95
N GLY A 89 19.29 26.67 -13.05
CA GLY A 89 20.37 25.73 -12.74
C GLY A 89 20.70 25.55 -11.25
N LYS A 90 19.96 26.20 -10.35
CA LYS A 90 20.15 26.10 -8.89
C LYS A 90 18.95 25.45 -8.22
N VAL A 91 19.20 24.62 -7.21
CA VAL A 91 18.15 23.99 -6.42
C VAL A 91 17.37 25.06 -5.63
N SER A 92 16.06 25.12 -5.83
CA SER A 92 15.17 25.99 -5.07
C SER A 92 14.90 25.40 -3.69
N LYS A 93 15.52 25.99 -2.66
CA LYS A 93 15.32 25.60 -1.25
C LYS A 93 13.83 25.66 -0.83
N ALA A 94 13.06 26.59 -1.39
CA ALA A 94 11.65 26.73 -1.08
C ALA A 94 10.82 25.54 -1.61
N ILE A 95 11.03 25.16 -2.88
CA ILE A 95 10.35 24.01 -3.49
C ILE A 95 10.79 22.71 -2.79
N LEU A 96 12.10 22.57 -2.53
CA LEU A 96 12.64 21.40 -1.83
C LEU A 96 12.01 21.20 -0.45
N LYS A 97 11.90 22.27 0.36
CA LYS A 97 11.21 22.22 1.66
C LYS A 97 9.74 21.83 1.51
N GLY A 98 9.06 22.36 0.48
CA GLY A 98 7.69 22.00 0.15
C GLY A 98 7.54 20.51 -0.17
N ARG A 99 8.46 19.92 -0.95
CA ARG A 99 8.46 18.49 -1.28
C ARG A 99 8.59 17.61 -0.04
N PHE A 100 9.53 17.89 0.85
CA PHE A 100 9.67 17.15 2.12
C PHE A 100 8.45 17.28 3.01
N LYS A 101 7.89 18.50 3.13
CA LYS A 101 6.65 18.71 3.91
C LYS A 101 5.49 17.89 3.35
N ASN A 102 5.28 17.94 2.03
CA ASN A 102 4.21 17.19 1.38
C ASN A 102 4.40 15.68 1.50
N PHE A 103 5.65 15.20 1.38
CA PHE A 103 5.99 13.79 1.63
C PHE A 103 5.59 13.40 3.05
N ASN A 104 6.01 14.16 4.08
CA ASN A 104 5.70 13.84 5.47
C ASN A 104 4.19 13.78 5.70
N THR A 105 3.44 14.78 5.24
CA THR A 105 1.97 14.82 5.38
C THR A 105 1.31 13.61 4.71
N LEU A 106 1.62 13.35 3.44
CA LEU A 106 1.02 12.23 2.71
C LEU A 106 1.38 10.88 3.33
N PHE A 107 2.65 10.69 3.70
CA PHE A 107 3.13 9.44 4.29
C PHE A 107 2.47 9.19 5.66
N ASP A 108 2.43 10.21 6.53
CA ASP A 108 1.78 10.10 7.85
C ASP A 108 0.27 9.81 7.72
N GLU A 109 -0.42 10.45 6.76
CA GLU A 109 -1.84 10.21 6.50
C GLU A 109 -2.10 8.79 5.99
N ILE A 110 -1.26 8.30 5.07
CA ILE A 110 -1.33 6.92 4.57
C ILE A 110 -1.09 5.95 5.72
N HIS A 111 -0.03 6.13 6.49
CA HIS A 111 0.31 5.25 7.62
C HIS A 111 -0.83 5.19 8.63
N LYS A 112 -1.29 6.36 9.10
CA LYS A 112 -2.43 6.47 10.04
C LYS A 112 -3.67 5.75 9.53
N THR A 113 -3.98 5.89 8.26
CA THR A 113 -5.21 5.33 7.65
C THR A 113 -5.07 3.84 7.37
N GLN A 114 -3.93 3.40 6.86
CA GLN A 114 -3.76 2.04 6.33
C GLN A 114 -3.23 1.04 7.36
N SER A 115 -2.64 1.50 8.48
CA SER A 115 -2.31 0.62 9.61
C SER A 115 -3.56 0.01 10.26
N ILE A 116 -4.70 0.70 10.23
CA ILE A 116 -5.97 0.17 10.76
C ILE A 116 -6.74 -0.71 9.76
N TRP A 117 -6.32 -0.76 8.50
CA TRP A 117 -6.89 -1.71 7.54
C TRP A 117 -6.40 -3.12 7.86
N MET A 118 -7.15 -4.15 7.47
CA MET A 118 -6.77 -5.54 7.74
C MET A 118 -6.57 -6.29 6.44
N VAL A 119 -5.41 -6.94 6.29
CA VAL A 119 -5.15 -7.94 5.24
C VAL A 119 -4.97 -9.28 5.94
N SER A 120 -5.93 -10.19 5.75
CA SER A 120 -6.01 -11.43 6.53
C SER A 120 -5.02 -12.51 6.07
N ASP A 121 -4.61 -12.51 4.80
CA ASP A 121 -3.61 -13.43 4.28
C ASP A 121 -2.21 -12.87 4.53
N GLU A 122 -1.43 -13.52 5.39
CA GLU A 122 -0.09 -13.06 5.79
C GLU A 122 0.87 -12.95 4.60
N GLN A 123 0.77 -13.86 3.64
CA GLN A 123 1.57 -13.83 2.42
C GLN A 123 1.23 -12.57 1.59
N LEU A 124 -0.05 -12.31 1.31
CA LEU A 124 -0.49 -11.10 0.62
C LEU A 124 -0.09 -9.82 1.37
N LYS A 125 -0.20 -9.81 2.70
CA LYS A 125 0.21 -8.67 3.53
C LYS A 125 1.71 -8.39 3.37
N SER A 126 2.53 -9.43 3.43
CA SER A 126 3.97 -9.35 3.19
C SER A 126 4.29 -8.87 1.78
N GLU A 127 3.66 -9.46 0.75
CA GLU A 127 3.82 -9.05 -0.66
C GLU A 127 3.49 -7.56 -0.86
N LEU A 128 2.42 -7.05 -0.23
CA LEU A 128 2.06 -5.64 -0.27
C LEU A 128 3.15 -4.77 0.37
N ARG A 129 3.56 -5.05 1.60
CA ARG A 129 4.58 -4.28 2.33
C ARG A 129 5.92 -4.26 1.58
N VAL A 130 6.42 -5.43 1.17
CA VAL A 130 7.67 -5.56 0.39
C VAL A 130 7.59 -4.75 -0.90
N SER A 131 6.48 -4.84 -1.64
CA SER A 131 6.33 -4.09 -2.89
C SER A 131 6.33 -2.58 -2.70
N ILE A 132 5.83 -2.08 -1.56
CA ILE A 132 5.81 -0.66 -1.21
C ILE A 132 7.24 -0.23 -0.83
N SER A 133 7.90 -0.98 0.05
CA SER A 133 9.28 -0.69 0.46
C SER A 133 10.24 -0.66 -0.74
N ALA A 134 10.08 -1.61 -1.66
CA ALA A 134 10.88 -1.72 -2.88
C ALA A 134 10.82 -0.48 -3.79
N VAL A 135 9.77 0.34 -3.71
CA VAL A 135 9.65 1.58 -4.51
C VAL A 135 9.87 2.84 -3.68
N VAL A 136 9.38 2.90 -2.45
CA VAL A 136 9.45 4.10 -1.60
C VAL A 136 10.85 4.30 -1.03
N ILE A 137 11.47 3.24 -0.51
CA ILE A 137 12.75 3.35 0.21
C ILE A 137 13.88 3.79 -0.73
N PRO A 138 14.08 3.19 -1.92
CA PRO A 138 15.13 3.64 -2.83
C PRO A 138 14.91 5.09 -3.31
N ALA A 139 13.66 5.45 -3.61
CA ALA A 139 13.31 6.81 -4.04
C ALA A 139 13.60 7.84 -2.94
N TYR A 140 13.22 7.54 -1.69
CA TYR A 140 13.45 8.44 -0.56
C TYR A 140 14.94 8.54 -0.21
N ARG A 141 15.68 7.42 -0.16
CA ARG A 141 17.14 7.42 0.06
C ARG A 141 17.87 8.25 -0.98
N SER A 142 17.54 8.08 -2.26
CA SER A 142 18.13 8.84 -3.36
C SER A 142 17.84 10.34 -3.21
N PHE A 143 16.57 10.71 -2.97
CA PHE A 143 16.17 12.10 -2.80
C PHE A 143 16.84 12.76 -1.58
N LEU A 144 16.83 12.08 -0.44
CA LEU A 144 17.45 12.54 0.78
C LEU A 144 18.97 12.71 0.60
N GLY A 145 19.67 11.70 0.09
CA GLY A 145 21.12 11.74 -0.12
C GLY A 145 21.55 12.90 -1.03
N ARG A 146 20.77 13.17 -2.08
CA ARG A 146 21.06 14.27 -3.01
C ARG A 146 20.81 15.64 -2.42
N PHE A 147 19.74 15.80 -1.62
CA PHE A 147 19.26 17.13 -1.25
C PHE A 147 19.46 17.52 0.23
N LYS A 148 19.89 16.60 1.10
CA LYS A 148 20.13 16.88 2.53
C LYS A 148 21.12 18.01 2.76
N SER A 149 22.15 18.14 1.92
CA SER A 149 23.17 19.21 2.02
C SER A 149 22.63 20.61 1.73
N HIS A 150 21.46 20.74 1.08
CA HIS A 150 20.86 22.04 0.77
C HIS A 150 20.12 22.68 1.95
N PHE A 151 20.02 21.99 3.09
CA PHE A 151 19.51 22.55 4.33
C PHE A 151 20.64 23.22 5.11
N ASP A 152 20.50 24.51 5.41
CA ASP A 152 21.51 25.28 6.16
C ASP A 152 21.63 24.74 7.59
N SER A 153 22.81 24.22 7.96
CA SER A 153 23.22 23.80 9.33
C SER A 153 22.21 22.90 10.09
N GLY A 154 22.59 21.64 10.32
CA GLY A 154 21.90 20.55 11.06
C GLY A 154 20.53 20.85 11.70
N LYS A 155 20.47 21.77 12.68
CA LYS A 155 19.24 22.12 13.43
C LYS A 155 18.05 22.56 12.56
N LYS A 156 18.25 23.11 11.35
CA LYS A 156 17.13 23.48 10.46
C LYS A 156 16.69 22.34 9.54
N ALA A 157 17.52 21.33 9.33
CA ALA A 157 17.22 20.18 8.47
C ALA A 157 16.20 19.23 9.14
N GLU A 158 16.35 19.01 10.44
CA GLU A 158 15.45 18.19 11.27
C GLU A 158 14.00 18.70 11.27
N LYS A 159 13.78 20.01 11.02
CA LYS A 159 12.42 20.58 10.87
C LYS A 159 11.67 20.02 9.66
N TYR A 160 12.38 19.57 8.62
CA TYR A 160 11.78 19.14 7.35
C TYR A 160 11.97 17.64 7.09
N ILE A 161 13.11 17.08 7.49
CA ILE A 161 13.40 15.65 7.37
C ILE A 161 12.88 14.97 8.64
N LYS A 162 11.60 14.61 8.64
CA LYS A 162 10.92 14.01 9.80
C LYS A 162 11.33 12.55 10.02
N HIS A 163 11.51 11.82 8.92
CA HIS A 163 11.74 10.37 8.93
C HIS A 163 13.10 10.04 8.29
N GLN A 164 13.89 9.16 8.92
CA GLN A 164 14.99 8.48 8.24
C GLN A 164 14.45 7.35 7.36
N PRO A 165 15.22 6.88 6.37
CA PRO A 165 14.79 5.77 5.52
C PRO A 165 14.37 4.52 6.32
N GLU A 166 15.09 4.23 7.39
CA GLU A 166 14.85 3.09 8.28
C GLU A 166 13.54 3.26 9.07
N ASP A 167 13.20 4.50 9.46
CA ASP A 167 11.91 4.80 10.11
C ASP A 167 10.74 4.55 9.14
N ILE A 168 10.90 4.94 7.87
CA ILE A 168 9.87 4.72 6.83
C ILE A 168 9.66 3.21 6.60
N GLU A 169 10.74 2.45 6.55
CA GLU A 169 10.69 0.99 6.39
C GLU A 169 9.95 0.34 7.56
N GLY A 170 10.31 0.68 8.80
CA GLY A 170 9.62 0.19 10.00
C GLY A 170 8.14 0.58 10.04
N LEU A 171 7.78 1.78 9.59
CA LEU A 171 6.38 2.21 9.52
C LEU A 171 5.60 1.43 8.43
N ILE A 172 6.21 1.16 7.26
CA ILE A 172 5.60 0.32 6.22
C ILE A 172 5.34 -1.10 6.76
N ASP A 173 6.24 -1.62 7.59
CA ASP A 173 6.10 -2.94 8.21
C ASP A 173 4.92 -3.05 9.20
N THR A 174 4.34 -1.92 9.62
CA THR A 174 3.14 -1.88 10.49
C THR A 174 1.84 -1.62 9.71
N LEU A 175 1.88 -1.53 8.38
CA LEU A 175 0.67 -1.33 7.58
C LEU A 175 -0.20 -2.59 7.55
N PHE A 176 -1.52 -2.42 7.50
CA PHE A 176 -2.49 -3.52 7.34
C PHE A 176 -2.61 -4.51 8.51
N GLU A 177 -2.19 -4.14 9.72
CA GLU A 177 -2.33 -5.01 10.91
C GLU A 177 -3.78 -5.09 11.41
N GLY A 178 -4.58 -4.07 11.10
CA GLY A 178 -5.92 -3.92 11.64
C GLY A 178 -5.89 -3.36 13.06
N THR A 179 -7.06 -2.94 13.56
CA THR A 179 -7.19 -2.60 14.98
C THR A 179 -7.14 -3.88 15.82
N THR A 180 -6.19 -3.99 16.75
CA THR A 180 -6.04 -5.12 17.68
C THR A 180 -7.26 -5.37 18.60
N THR A 181 -8.28 -4.52 18.55
CA THR A 181 -9.41 -4.51 19.49
C THR A 181 -10.59 -5.44 19.18
N SER A 182 -10.56 -6.34 18.20
CA SER A 182 -11.76 -7.15 17.88
C SER A 182 -11.58 -8.65 17.70
N MET A 183 -10.42 -9.25 18.03
CA MET A 183 -10.27 -10.73 17.99
C MET A 183 -9.87 -11.38 19.33
N GLY A 184 -9.73 -10.60 20.41
CA GLY A 184 -9.34 -11.11 21.74
C GLY A 184 -10.46 -11.54 22.70
N ARG A 185 -11.75 -11.47 22.32
CA ARG A 185 -12.89 -11.82 23.20
C ARG A 185 -13.91 -12.75 22.55
N ARG A 186 -13.45 -13.87 22.00
CA ARG A 186 -14.30 -15.07 21.83
C ARG A 186 -13.48 -16.33 22.16
N ARG A 187 -13.05 -16.43 23.41
CA ARG A 187 -12.69 -17.70 24.03
C ARG A 187 -13.38 -17.80 25.38
N HIS A 188 -14.20 -18.85 25.49
CA HIS A 188 -14.84 -19.42 26.67
C HIS A 188 -15.85 -18.54 27.43
N ASN A 189 -17.14 -18.84 27.20
CA ASN A 189 -18.03 -19.17 28.32
C ASN A 189 -19.20 -20.05 27.84
N ASN A 190 -19.45 -21.07 28.65
CA ASN A 190 -20.39 -22.20 28.58
C ASN A 190 -20.05 -23.32 27.60
#